data_AF-A0A7J7Y6P1-F1
#
_entry.id   AF-A0A7J7Y6P1-F1
#
_cell.length_a   1.000
_cell.length_b   1.000
_cell.length_c   1.000
_cell.angle_alpha   90.00
_cell.angle_beta   90.00
_cell.angle_gamma   90.00
#
_symmetry.space_group_name_H-M   'P 1'
#
loop_
_entity.id
_entity.type
_entity.pdbx_description
1 polymer ?
#
loop_
_entity_poly.entity_id
_entity_poly.type
_entity_poly.pdbx_seq_one_letter_code
_entity_poly.pdbx_strand_id
1 'polypeptide(L)'
;MGSSLPLLTLLSLLSGPWIKLGNGQVTGMVQLSGGRFQMGTNSPDGRDGEGPVREVTVKPFAIDILPVTNKDFREFVRENKYRTEAEIFGWSFVFEDFVSDELRNKATQQMKSVLWWLPVERAFWRQPAGPGSGIRERLELPVVHVRFTHGETSSSQAAPICGRESSPRVTRLRTASTDSPQ
;
A
#
# COMPACT_ATOMS: atom_id res chain seq x y z
N MET A 1 -33.97 -69.24 -10.21
CA MET A 1 -33.71 -68.78 -11.60
C MET A 1 -33.46 -67.29 -11.54
N GLY A 2 -32.27 -66.83 -11.94
CA GLY A 2 -31.87 -65.41 -12.01
C GLY A 2 -31.65 -64.74 -10.64
N SER A 3 -30.69 -63.85 -10.43
CA SER A 3 -29.85 -63.11 -11.38
C SER A 3 -28.66 -62.49 -10.66
N SER A 4 -27.49 -62.59 -11.30
CA SER A 4 -26.51 -61.51 -11.50
C SER A 4 -25.77 -60.90 -10.30
N LEU A 5 -24.51 -61.33 -10.13
CA LEU A 5 -23.42 -60.47 -9.65
C LEU A 5 -22.66 -59.92 -10.87
N PRO A 6 -22.15 -58.68 -10.81
CA PRO A 6 -20.89 -58.36 -11.49
C PRO A 6 -19.81 -57.93 -10.48
N LEU A 7 -18.65 -58.56 -10.68
CA LEU A 7 -17.32 -58.21 -10.17
C LEU A 7 -16.68 -57.17 -11.12
N LEU A 8 -15.70 -56.39 -10.62
CA LEU A 8 -14.82 -55.41 -11.31
C LEU A 8 -15.43 -53.99 -11.43
N THR A 9 -14.77 -52.86 -11.14
CA THR A 9 -13.34 -52.54 -11.00
C THR A 9 -13.19 -51.22 -10.25
N LEU A 10 -12.10 -51.13 -9.49
CA LEU A 10 -11.55 -49.96 -8.80
C LEU A 10 -11.27 -48.79 -9.76
N LEU A 11 -11.66 -47.55 -9.42
CA LEU A 11 -10.96 -46.36 -9.91
C LEU A 11 -10.83 -45.32 -8.79
N SER A 12 -9.60 -45.22 -8.30
CA SER A 12 -9.09 -44.21 -7.39
C SER A 12 -9.26 -42.79 -7.94
N LEU A 13 -9.81 -41.88 -7.15
CA LEU A 13 -9.50 -40.44 -7.22
C LEU A 13 -9.50 -39.86 -5.78
N LEU A 14 -8.54 -40.34 -4.99
CA LEU A 14 -7.92 -39.51 -3.96
C LEU A 14 -7.12 -38.40 -4.67
N SER A 15 -6.96 -37.28 -3.97
CA SER A 15 -6.02 -36.18 -4.24
C SER A 15 -6.43 -35.16 -5.31
N GLY A 16 -7.10 -34.10 -4.87
CA GLY A 16 -6.98 -32.79 -5.48
C GLY A 16 -6.43 -31.79 -4.47
N PRO A 17 -5.11 -31.59 -4.36
CA PRO A 17 -4.58 -30.42 -3.69
C PRO A 17 -4.80 -29.23 -4.64
N TRP A 18 -5.98 -28.62 -4.59
CA TRP A 18 -6.23 -27.38 -5.34
C TRP A 18 -5.73 -26.17 -4.56
N ILE A 19 -4.50 -26.26 -4.06
CA ILE A 19 -3.62 -25.11 -3.92
C ILE A 19 -2.44 -25.43 -4.82
N LYS A 20 -2.51 -25.00 -6.09
CA LYS A 20 -1.29 -24.82 -6.86
C LYS A 20 -0.53 -23.67 -6.20
N LEU A 21 0.43 -24.00 -5.33
CA LEU A 21 1.49 -23.07 -5.00
C LEU A 21 2.18 -22.74 -6.33
N GLY A 22 1.88 -21.57 -6.89
CA GLY A 22 2.51 -21.11 -8.11
C GLY A 22 4.02 -21.05 -7.89
N ASN A 23 4.77 -21.78 -8.71
CA ASN A 23 6.22 -21.69 -8.76
C ASN A 23 6.65 -20.27 -9.16
N GLY A 24 7.23 -19.56 -8.20
CA GLY A 24 7.85 -18.25 -8.38
C GLY A 24 7.81 -17.50 -7.06
N GLN A 25 8.94 -17.45 -6.36
CA GLN A 25 9.07 -16.68 -5.12
C GLN A 25 8.56 -15.25 -5.31
N VAL A 26 7.47 -14.89 -4.64
CA VAL A 26 7.06 -13.49 -4.44
C VAL A 26 7.15 -13.23 -2.94
N THR A 27 8.32 -12.82 -2.47
CA THR A 27 8.66 -12.69 -1.04
C THR A 27 8.04 -11.45 -0.36
N GLY A 28 6.79 -11.12 -0.67
CA GLY A 28 6.13 -9.95 -0.06
C GLY A 28 4.71 -9.61 -0.51
N MET A 29 4.15 -10.30 -1.52
CA MET A 29 2.77 -10.08 -1.99
C MET A 29 1.94 -11.36 -1.93
N VAL A 30 0.64 -11.21 -1.71
CA VAL A 30 -0.34 -12.30 -1.79
C VAL A 30 -1.23 -12.11 -3.02
N GLN A 31 -1.47 -13.20 -3.75
CA GLN A 31 -2.39 -13.23 -4.89
C GLN A 31 -3.81 -13.51 -4.38
N LEU A 32 -4.74 -12.64 -4.72
CA LEU A 32 -6.16 -12.79 -4.42
C LEU A 32 -6.90 -13.05 -5.73
N SER A 33 -7.78 -14.04 -5.73
CA SER A 33 -8.60 -14.40 -6.90
C SER A 33 -9.60 -13.31 -7.31
N GLY A 34 -9.78 -12.28 -6.49
CA GLY A 34 -10.88 -11.34 -6.61
C GLY A 34 -12.22 -12.02 -6.33
N GLY A 35 -13.31 -11.37 -6.75
CA GLY A 35 -14.67 -11.84 -6.52
C GLY A 35 -15.60 -10.72 -6.04
N ARG A 36 -16.77 -11.13 -5.56
CA ARG A 36 -17.79 -10.23 -5.02
C ARG A 36 -17.72 -10.17 -3.50
N PHE A 37 -17.87 -8.98 -2.95
CA PHE A 37 -17.96 -8.77 -1.52
C PHE A 37 -18.81 -7.53 -1.19
N GLN A 38 -19.21 -7.41 0.06
CA GLN A 38 -19.94 -6.25 0.57
C GLN A 38 -18.94 -5.22 1.11
N MET A 39 -18.90 -4.03 0.48
CA MET A 39 -18.03 -2.92 0.87
C MET A 39 -18.85 -1.85 1.61
N GLY A 40 -18.27 -1.29 2.67
CA GLY A 40 -18.87 -0.23 3.47
C GLY A 40 -19.63 -0.75 4.70
N THR A 41 -20.36 0.13 5.37
CA THR A 41 -21.13 -0.16 6.59
C THR A 41 -22.52 0.46 6.57
N ASN A 42 -23.48 -0.18 7.24
CA ASN A 42 -24.81 0.38 7.53
C ASN A 42 -24.93 0.80 9.00
N SER A 43 -23.81 0.77 9.73
CA SER A 43 -23.80 1.14 11.14
C SER A 43 -24.09 2.65 11.30
N PRO A 44 -24.91 3.05 12.28
CA PRO A 44 -25.26 4.47 12.49
C PRO A 44 -24.08 5.33 12.93
N ASP A 45 -22.97 4.73 13.38
CA ASP A 45 -21.72 5.42 13.70
C ASP A 45 -20.76 5.54 12.51
N GLY A 46 -21.13 5.05 11.33
CA GLY A 46 -20.34 5.21 10.11
C GLY A 46 -20.11 6.68 9.76
N ARG A 47 -18.86 7.03 9.46
CA ARG A 47 -18.45 8.42 9.16
C ARG A 47 -17.94 8.55 7.74
N ASP A 48 -17.80 9.78 7.26
CA ASP A 48 -17.02 10.11 6.05
C ASP A 48 -17.32 9.26 4.80
N GLY A 49 -18.59 8.89 4.59
CA GLY A 49 -19.00 8.09 3.43
C GLY A 49 -18.65 6.60 3.50
N GLU A 50 -18.37 6.08 4.70
CA GLU A 50 -18.16 4.64 4.94
C GLU A 50 -19.39 3.78 4.57
N GLY A 51 -20.58 4.37 4.57
CA GLY A 51 -21.82 3.72 4.15
C GLY A 51 -22.39 4.26 2.83
N PRO A 52 -23.49 3.66 2.34
CA PRO A 52 -24.07 2.39 2.80
C PRO A 52 -23.25 1.18 2.33
N VAL A 53 -23.59 0.00 2.86
CA VAL A 53 -23.10 -1.27 2.32
C VAL A 53 -23.52 -1.42 0.85
N ARG A 54 -22.58 -1.77 -0.01
CA ARG A 54 -22.81 -2.06 -1.44
C ARG A 54 -22.01 -3.27 -1.90
N GLU A 55 -22.58 -4.04 -2.82
CA GLU A 55 -21.86 -5.14 -3.47
C GLU A 55 -20.84 -4.58 -4.46
N VAL A 56 -19.58 -5.01 -4.32
CA VAL A 56 -18.47 -4.63 -5.20
C VAL A 56 -17.83 -5.89 -5.77
N THR A 57 -17.52 -5.86 -7.06
CA THR A 57 -16.74 -6.91 -7.73
C THR A 57 -15.34 -6.41 -8.03
N VAL A 58 -14.32 -7.15 -7.62
CA VAL A 58 -12.93 -6.87 -7.98
C VAL A 58 -12.36 -8.02 -8.81
N LYS A 59 -11.55 -7.68 -9.81
CA LYS A 59 -10.79 -8.65 -10.60
C LYS A 59 -9.69 -9.28 -9.73
N PRO A 60 -9.12 -10.45 -10.12
CA PRO A 60 -7.93 -10.97 -9.46
C PRO A 60 -6.80 -9.92 -9.40
N PHE A 61 -6.12 -9.82 -8.27
CA PHE A 61 -5.04 -8.86 -8.04
C PHE A 61 -4.06 -9.37 -6.99
N ALA A 62 -2.89 -8.74 -6.92
CA ALA A 62 -1.91 -8.97 -5.88
C ALA A 62 -1.85 -7.77 -4.94
N ILE A 63 -1.63 -8.01 -3.65
CA ILE A 63 -1.45 -6.95 -2.65
C ILE A 63 -0.24 -7.25 -1.78
N ASP A 64 0.49 -6.20 -1.40
CA ASP A 64 1.61 -6.29 -0.47
C ASP A 64 1.12 -6.78 0.90
N ILE A 65 1.90 -7.64 1.55
CA ILE A 65 1.60 -8.16 2.89
C ILE A 65 1.90 -7.10 3.96
N LEU A 66 2.91 -6.26 3.71
CA LEU A 66 3.38 -5.21 4.61
C LEU A 66 3.40 -3.86 3.89
N PRO A 67 3.24 -2.74 4.61
CA PRO A 67 3.48 -1.42 4.05
C PRO A 67 4.92 -1.29 3.53
N VAL A 68 5.13 -0.40 2.56
CA VAL A 68 6.47 -0.06 2.05
C VAL A 68 7.33 0.49 3.20
N THR A 69 8.48 -0.12 3.43
CA THR A 69 9.36 0.26 4.54
C THR A 69 10.30 1.41 4.18
N ASN A 70 10.89 2.05 5.19
CA ASN A 70 11.96 3.03 5.00
C ASN A 70 13.17 2.45 4.26
N LYS A 71 13.44 1.15 4.42
CA LYS A 71 14.50 0.43 3.70
C LYS A 71 14.18 0.33 2.21
N ASP A 72 12.99 -0.13 1.86
CA ASP A 72 12.55 -0.29 0.47
C ASP A 72 12.53 1.06 -0.24
N PHE A 73 11.97 2.08 0.42
CA PHE A 73 11.90 3.43 -0.14
C PHE A 73 13.30 4.05 -0.34
N ARG A 74 14.24 3.77 0.58
CA ARG A 74 15.63 4.21 0.43
C ARG A 74 16.30 3.57 -0.79
N GLU A 75 16.03 2.30 -1.07
CA GLU A 75 16.54 1.61 -2.25
C GLU A 75 15.95 2.24 -3.53
N PHE A 76 14.64 2.46 -3.56
CA PHE A 76 13.96 3.17 -4.64
C PHE A 76 14.56 4.56 -4.91
N VAL A 77 14.77 5.38 -3.89
CA VAL A 77 15.36 6.72 -4.02
C VAL A 77 16.81 6.64 -4.54
N ARG A 78 17.59 5.66 -4.08
CA ARG A 78 18.98 5.47 -4.53
C ARG A 78 19.07 5.12 -6.01
N GLU A 79 18.20 4.22 -6.47
CA GLU A 79 18.17 3.77 -7.86
C GLU A 79 17.67 4.88 -8.79
N ASN A 80 16.60 5.59 -8.40
CA ASN A 80 15.89 6.52 -9.29
C ASN A 80 16.29 7.98 -9.11
N LYS A 81 17.15 8.28 -8.11
CA LYS A 81 17.52 9.65 -7.70
C LYS A 81 16.28 10.51 -7.38
N TYR A 82 15.22 9.87 -6.89
CA TYR A 82 13.92 10.49 -6.64
C TYR A 82 13.98 11.51 -5.51
N ARG A 83 13.26 12.63 -5.66
CA ARG A 83 13.02 13.61 -4.60
C ARG A 83 11.53 13.65 -4.29
N THR A 84 11.18 13.46 -3.03
CA THR A 84 9.80 13.55 -2.57
C THR A 84 9.28 14.98 -2.66
N GLU A 85 7.97 15.13 -2.72
CA GLU A 85 7.36 16.46 -2.67
C GLU A 85 7.67 17.21 -1.38
N ALA A 86 7.76 16.53 -0.23
CA ALA A 86 8.20 17.14 1.03
C ALA A 86 9.62 17.72 0.91
N GLU A 87 10.52 17.06 0.16
CA GLU A 87 11.86 17.58 -0.16
C GLU A 87 11.87 18.72 -1.18
N ILE A 88 10.81 18.88 -1.98
CA ILE A 88 10.65 19.98 -2.95
C ILE A 88 10.02 21.20 -2.28
N PHE A 89 8.93 21.01 -1.54
CA PHE A 89 8.28 22.06 -0.75
C PHE A 89 9.14 22.52 0.42
N GLY A 90 9.97 21.61 0.97
CA GLY A 90 10.90 21.92 2.05
C GLY A 90 10.27 21.83 3.45
N TRP A 91 9.07 21.28 3.59
CA TRP A 91 8.39 21.06 4.87
C TRP A 91 7.38 19.91 4.78
N SER A 92 7.00 19.36 5.93
CA SER A 92 5.89 18.41 6.05
C SER A 92 5.24 18.51 7.44
N PHE A 93 4.10 17.84 7.63
CA PHE A 93 3.41 17.85 8.92
C PHE A 93 3.99 16.81 9.86
N VAL A 94 4.34 17.22 11.08
CA VAL A 94 4.82 16.34 12.15
C VAL A 94 3.89 16.47 13.35
N PHE A 95 3.61 15.35 14.00
CA PHE A 95 2.81 15.32 15.22
C PHE A 95 3.53 16.07 16.34
N GLU A 96 2.83 16.94 17.07
CA GLU A 96 3.45 17.89 17.99
C GLU A 96 4.35 17.24 19.06
N ASP A 97 3.97 16.07 19.60
CA ASP A 97 4.74 15.36 20.63
C ASP A 97 6.08 14.81 20.12
N PHE A 98 6.26 14.69 18.81
CA PHE A 98 7.50 14.22 18.20
C PHE A 98 8.46 15.35 17.83
N VAL A 99 8.06 16.60 18.05
CA VAL A 99 8.85 17.78 17.72
C VAL A 99 9.48 18.34 19.00
N SER A 100 10.81 18.56 18.98
CA SER A 100 11.50 19.23 20.08
C SER A 100 10.90 20.61 20.36
N ASP A 101 10.93 21.07 21.62
CA ASP A 101 10.39 22.39 22.01
C ASP A 101 10.93 23.54 21.14
N GLU A 102 12.22 23.50 20.78
CA GLU A 102 12.86 24.49 19.90
C GLU A 102 12.22 24.53 18.51
N LEU A 103 12.07 23.36 17.87
CA LEU A 103 11.44 23.25 16.56
C LEU A 103 9.95 23.60 16.60
N ARG A 104 9.24 23.27 17.68
CA ARG A 104 7.82 23.64 17.83
C ARG A 104 7.65 25.15 17.86
N ASN A 105 8.44 25.84 18.69
CA ASN A 105 8.40 27.29 18.80
C ASN A 105 8.68 27.97 17.44
N LYS A 106 9.63 27.44 16.67
CA LYS A 106 9.93 27.95 15.32
C LYS A 106 8.80 27.66 14.32
N ALA A 107 8.27 26.43 14.30
CA ALA A 107 7.20 26.03 13.39
C ALA A 107 5.92 26.86 13.57
N THR A 108 5.50 27.07 14.83
CA THR A 108 4.30 27.85 15.16
C THR A 108 4.45 29.34 14.83
N GLN A 109 5.67 29.88 14.82
CA GLN A 109 5.93 31.25 14.37
C GLN A 109 5.82 31.41 12.85
N GLN A 110 6.23 30.38 12.10
CA GLN A 110 6.33 30.47 10.64
C GLN A 110 5.01 30.13 9.95
N MET A 111 4.27 29.15 10.46
CA MET A 111 3.08 28.62 9.82
C MET A 111 2.03 28.21 10.86
N LYS A 112 0.75 28.37 10.52
CA LYS A 112 -0.36 28.04 11.42
C LYS A 112 -0.43 26.52 11.61
N SER A 113 -0.39 26.06 12.87
CA SER A 113 -0.65 24.66 13.20
C SER A 113 -2.10 24.28 12.88
N VAL A 114 -2.30 23.01 12.52
CA VAL A 114 -3.64 22.45 12.28
C VAL A 114 -3.87 21.38 13.32
N LEU A 115 -4.67 21.72 14.34
CA LEU A 115 -4.90 20.85 15.50
C LEU A 115 -3.55 20.45 16.14
N TRP A 116 -3.27 19.15 16.23
CA TRP A 116 -2.05 18.54 16.79
C TRP A 116 -0.91 18.35 15.76
N TRP A 117 -1.03 18.95 14.57
CA TRP A 117 -0.02 18.88 13.51
C TRP A 117 0.74 20.19 13.34
N LEU A 118 2.06 20.08 13.39
CA LEU A 118 2.99 21.18 13.18
C LEU A 118 3.61 21.12 11.77
N PRO A 119 3.58 22.22 11.01
CA PRO A 119 4.33 22.33 9.76
C PRO A 119 5.82 22.52 10.06
N VAL A 120 6.60 21.44 9.97
CA VAL A 120 8.03 21.44 10.30
C VAL A 120 8.87 21.55 9.04
N GLU A 121 9.69 22.60 8.95
CA GLU A 121 10.69 22.75 7.90
C GLU A 121 11.65 21.56 7.87
N ARG A 122 11.98 21.08 6.67
CA ARG A 122 12.89 19.96 6.43
C ARG A 122 12.46 18.66 7.13
N ALA A 123 11.16 18.50 7.40
CA ALA A 123 10.57 17.19 7.67
C ALA A 123 10.28 16.47 6.36
N PHE A 124 10.84 15.28 6.20
CA PHE A 124 10.65 14.40 5.03
C PHE A 124 10.98 12.96 5.40
N TRP A 125 10.84 12.02 4.48
CA TRP A 125 10.95 10.58 4.76
C TRP A 125 12.24 10.15 5.51
N ARG A 126 13.41 10.76 5.27
CA ARG A 126 14.66 10.46 6.02
C ARG A 126 14.76 11.16 7.37
N GLN A 127 14.00 12.22 7.58
CA GLN A 127 13.97 13.03 8.80
C GLN A 127 12.51 13.21 9.23
N PRO A 128 11.85 12.14 9.70
CA PRO A 128 10.40 12.13 9.85
C PRO A 128 9.87 13.05 10.96
N ALA A 129 10.73 13.49 11.88
CA ALA A 129 10.38 14.49 12.90
C ALA A 129 11.09 15.84 12.68
N GLY A 130 11.64 16.07 11.48
CA GLY A 130 12.40 17.28 11.14
C GLY A 130 13.90 17.17 11.44
N PRO A 131 14.64 18.29 11.37
CA PRO A 131 16.09 18.32 11.55
C PRO A 131 16.55 17.63 12.83
N GLY A 132 17.60 16.83 12.73
CA GLY A 132 18.12 16.04 13.87
C GLY A 132 17.48 14.66 14.03
N SER A 133 16.31 14.42 13.43
CA SER A 133 15.72 13.07 13.36
C SER A 133 16.30 12.23 12.21
N GLY A 134 16.02 10.92 12.25
CA GLY A 134 16.53 9.96 11.29
C GLY A 134 15.67 8.69 11.18
N ILE A 135 16.10 7.79 10.29
CA ILE A 135 15.45 6.48 10.06
C ILE A 135 16.41 5.29 10.33
N ARG A 136 17.59 5.52 10.90
CA ARG A 136 18.64 4.48 11.00
C ARG A 136 18.20 3.30 11.86
N GLU A 137 17.46 3.59 12.92
CA GLU A 137 16.88 2.65 13.87
C GLU A 137 15.43 2.25 13.52
N ARG A 138 14.90 2.71 12.38
CA ARG A 138 13.49 2.57 11.96
C ARG A 138 13.34 2.08 10.51
N LEU A 139 14.32 1.33 10.01
CA LEU A 139 14.38 0.93 8.61
C LEU A 139 13.23 0.01 8.18
N GLU A 140 12.73 -0.82 9.09
CA GLU A 140 11.62 -1.75 8.83
C GLU A 140 10.24 -1.13 9.14
N LEU A 141 10.20 0.12 9.63
CA LEU A 141 8.94 0.84 9.81
C LEU A 141 8.45 1.40 8.47
N PRO A 142 7.12 1.58 8.33
CA PRO A 142 6.55 2.20 7.15
C PRO A 142 7.18 3.56 6.85
N VAL A 143 7.43 3.81 5.57
CA VAL A 143 7.87 5.13 5.13
C VAL A 143 6.73 6.14 5.29
N VAL A 144 7.07 7.36 5.72
CA VAL A 144 6.12 8.47 5.95
C VAL A 144 6.56 9.73 5.20
N HIS A 145 5.71 10.76 5.15
CA HIS A 145 5.92 12.01 4.39
C HIS A 145 6.05 11.81 2.88
N VAL A 146 5.41 10.77 2.36
CA VAL A 146 5.34 10.46 0.94
C VAL A 146 3.92 10.78 0.46
N ARG A 147 3.81 11.63 -0.56
CA ARG A 147 2.51 11.99 -1.13
C ARG A 147 2.10 10.99 -2.20
N PHE A 148 0.81 10.70 -2.27
CA PHE A 148 0.18 10.10 -3.43
C PHE A 148 0.06 11.06 -4.61
N THR A 149 0.78 10.76 -5.69
CA THR A 149 0.65 11.45 -6.97
C THR A 149 -0.37 10.70 -7.83
N HIS A 150 -1.53 11.32 -8.10
CA HIS A 150 -2.48 10.77 -9.06
C HIS A 150 -1.90 10.88 -10.48
N GLY A 151 -2.16 9.88 -11.32
CA GLY A 151 -1.55 9.75 -12.63
C GLY A 151 -1.97 10.85 -13.59
N GLU A 152 -1.18 11.92 -13.65
CA GLU A 152 -1.08 12.85 -14.78
C GLU A 152 0.14 13.79 -14.69
N THR A 153 1.03 13.61 -13.70
CA THR A 153 2.32 14.30 -13.74
C THR A 153 3.26 13.51 -14.65
N SER A 154 3.64 14.11 -15.77
CA SER A 154 4.59 13.60 -16.78
C SER A 154 6.03 13.40 -16.27
N SER A 155 6.27 13.52 -14.95
CA SER A 155 7.53 13.11 -14.36
C SER A 155 7.50 11.59 -14.16
N SER A 156 8.43 10.88 -14.79
CA SER A 156 8.47 9.41 -14.87
C SER A 156 8.76 8.70 -13.53
N GLN A 157 8.48 9.33 -12.39
CA GLN A 157 8.90 8.87 -11.07
C GLN A 157 7.75 9.08 -10.07
N ALA A 158 6.83 8.13 -10.00
CA ALA A 158 5.88 8.05 -8.90
C ALA A 158 6.52 7.25 -7.75
N ALA A 159 6.33 7.69 -6.51
CA ALA A 159 6.74 6.90 -5.35
C ALA A 159 5.95 5.57 -5.32
N PRO A 160 6.55 4.46 -4.88
CA PRO A 160 5.81 3.24 -4.58
C PRO A 160 5.07 3.45 -3.25
N ILE A 161 3.75 3.56 -3.30
CA ILE A 161 2.90 3.90 -2.13
C ILE A 161 1.79 2.87 -1.94
N CYS A 162 2.09 1.61 -2.27
CA CYS A 162 1.14 0.52 -2.54
C CYS A 162 0.59 0.59 -3.97
N GLY A 163 0.84 -0.49 -4.73
CA GLY A 163 0.07 -0.81 -5.94
C GLY A 163 0.19 0.13 -7.16
N ARG A 164 1.39 0.58 -7.57
CA ARG A 164 1.56 1.15 -8.93
C ARG A 164 2.80 0.66 -9.67
N GLU A 165 2.56 0.26 -10.92
CA GLU A 165 3.53 -0.03 -11.96
C GLU A 165 4.39 1.20 -12.26
N SER A 166 5.64 1.26 -11.80
CA SER A 166 6.69 2.06 -12.45
C SER A 166 8.06 1.86 -11.78
N SER A 167 8.58 0.64 -11.83
CA SER A 167 10.02 0.39 -11.89
C SER A 167 10.27 -1.07 -12.30
N PRO A 168 11.21 -1.38 -13.21
CA PRO A 168 11.48 -2.75 -13.65
C PRO A 168 12.01 -3.68 -12.54
N ARG A 169 12.32 -3.17 -11.34
CA ARG A 169 12.54 -3.97 -10.11
C ARG A 169 11.33 -4.05 -9.16
N VAL A 170 10.33 -3.21 -9.38
CA VAL A 170 9.04 -3.16 -8.65
C VAL A 170 7.92 -3.16 -9.69
N THR A 171 7.73 -4.28 -10.39
CA THR A 171 6.64 -4.44 -11.37
C THR A 171 5.77 -5.63 -10.98
N ARG A 172 4.46 -5.41 -10.82
CA ARG A 172 3.39 -6.01 -11.67
C ARG A 172 2.00 -5.84 -11.04
N LEU A 173 1.22 -4.90 -11.57
CA LEU A 173 -0.24 -5.03 -11.62
C LEU A 173 -0.63 -5.22 -13.08
N ARG A 174 -0.85 -6.47 -13.52
CA ARG A 174 -1.64 -6.68 -14.74
C ARG A 174 -3.11 -6.66 -14.37
N THR A 175 -3.81 -5.57 -14.64
CA THR A 175 -5.27 -5.59 -14.76
C THR A 175 -5.68 -5.10 -16.14
N ALA A 176 -6.31 -5.99 -16.91
CA ALA A 176 -7.00 -5.64 -18.14
C ALA A 176 -8.16 -4.69 -17.84
N SER A 177 -8.36 -3.74 -18.74
CA SER A 177 -9.43 -2.76 -18.89
C SER A 177 -10.73 -3.04 -18.13
N THR A 178 -11.21 -2.03 -17.39
CA THR A 178 -12.61 -1.90 -16.99
C THR A 178 -13.43 -1.48 -18.21
N ASP A 179 -14.31 -2.36 -18.69
CA ASP A 179 -15.53 -1.93 -19.36
C ASP A 179 -16.63 -1.88 -18.30
N SER A 180 -17.21 -0.70 -18.11
CA SER A 180 -18.50 -0.54 -17.44
C SER A 180 -19.61 -0.84 -18.45
N PRO A 181 -20.61 -1.66 -18.14
CA PRO A 181 -21.87 -1.60 -18.85
C PRO A 181 -22.67 -0.37 -18.37
N GLN A 182 -23.40 0.23 -19.30
CA GLN A 182 -24.30 1.38 -19.11
C GLN A 182 -25.37 1.14 -18.05
#